data_AF-A0A7C3M9G7-F1
#
_entry.id   AF-A0A7C3M9G7-F1
#
_cell.length_a   1.000
_cell.length_b   1.000
_cell.length_c   1.000
_cell.angle_alpha   90.00
_cell.angle_beta   90.00
_cell.angle_gamma   90.00
#
_symmetry.space_group_name_H-M   'P 1'
#
loop_
_entity.id
_entity.type
_entity.pdbx_description
1 polymer ?
#
loop_
_entity_poly.entity_id
_entity_poly.type
_entity_poly.pdbx_seq_one_letter_code
_entity_poly.pdbx_strand_id
1 'polypeptide(L)' 'MPWPPKVFWAGLIVYYGFTALCWIAEATSGINHIVGLPFWYASFLGTFLIPLLMSVIYFYFPEKAEKARGGA' A
#
# COMPACT_ATOMS: atom_id res chain seq x y z
N MET A 1 -13.74 -12.91 -11.33
CA MET A 1 -12.86 -12.49 -10.22
C MET A 1 -13.36 -11.12 -9.77
N PRO A 2 -13.65 -10.89 -8.48
CA PRO A 2 -14.09 -9.58 -8.04
C PRO A 2 -12.89 -8.63 -8.16
N TRP A 3 -12.87 -7.87 -9.24
CA TRP A 3 -11.90 -6.81 -9.47
C TRP A 3 -12.42 -5.56 -8.74
N PRO A 4 -11.59 -4.85 -7.95
CA PRO A 4 -10.14 -5.02 -7.79
C PRO A 4 -9.73 -6.10 -6.75
N PRO A 5 -8.55 -6.75 -6.89
CA PRO A 5 -8.06 -7.80 -5.98
C PRO A 5 -7.78 -7.28 -4.57
N LYS A 6 -7.75 -8.15 -3.55
CA LYS A 6 -7.41 -7.77 -2.15
C LYS A 6 -6.08 -6.99 -2.06
N VAL A 7 -5.14 -7.37 -2.92
CA VAL A 7 -3.79 -6.81 -3.06
C VAL A 7 -3.87 -5.35 -3.53
N PHE A 8 -4.77 -5.01 -4.44
CA PHE A 8 -4.95 -3.62 -4.88
C PHE A 8 -5.41 -2.73 -3.73
N TRP A 9 -6.42 -3.15 -2.97
CA TRP A 9 -6.96 -2.36 -1.85
C TRP A 9 -5.98 -2.22 -0.69
N ALA A 10 -5.27 -3.29 -0.36
CA ALA A 10 -4.22 -3.23 0.65
C ALA A 10 -3.08 -2.27 0.24
N GLY A 11 -2.65 -2.33 -1.03
CA GLY A 11 -1.64 -1.42 -1.56
C GLY A 11 -2.10 0.03 -1.52
N LEU A 12 -3.37 0.28 -1.84
CA LEU A 12 -3.97 1.60 -1.83
C LEU A 12 -3.98 2.21 -0.41
N ILE A 13 -4.42 1.45 0.59
CA ILE A 13 -4.42 1.89 1.99
C ILE A 13 -3.01 2.21 2.48
N VAL A 14 -2.05 1.33 2.19
CA VAL A 14 -0.65 1.51 2.62
C VAL A 14 -0.04 2.74 1.96
N TYR A 15 -0.26 2.92 0.65
CA TYR A 15 0.27 4.05 -0.11
C TYR A 15 -0.27 5.39 0.38
N TYR A 16 -1.59 5.53 0.45
CA TYR A 16 -2.22 6.79 0.86
C TYR A 16 -2.04 7.04 2.36
N GLY A 17 -2.13 6.01 3.19
CA GLY A 17 -1.92 6.10 4.63
C GLY A 17 -0.51 6.60 4.97
N PHE A 18 0.52 6.08 4.31
CA PHE A 18 1.88 6.55 4.52
C PHE A 18 2.09 7.99 4.03
N THR A 19 1.59 8.32 2.83
CA THR A 19 1.71 9.68 2.29
C THR A 19 1.08 10.70 3.25
N ALA A 20 -0.08 10.37 3.81
CA ALA A 20 -0.74 11.18 4.83
C ALA A 20 0.08 11.29 6.12
N LEU A 21 0.69 10.20 6.60
CA LEU A 21 1.55 10.22 7.79
C LEU A 21 2.79 11.11 7.59
N CYS A 22 3.42 11.06 6.42
CA CYS A 22 4.54 11.92 6.08
C CYS A 22 4.14 13.40 6.04
N TRP A 23 2.97 13.72 5.50
CA TRP A 23 2.42 15.07 5.55
C TRP A 23 2.13 15.55 6.98
N ILE A 24 1.57 14.68 7.83
CA ILE A 24 1.37 14.99 9.25
C ILE A 24 2.72 15.20 9.95
N ALA A 25 3.75 14.42 9.61
CA ALA A 25 5.09 14.59 10.15
C ALA A 25 5.73 15.92 9.71
N GLU A 26 5.55 16.34 8.46
CA GLU A 26 5.98 17.66 7.98
C GLU A 26 5.25 18.79 8.73
N ALA A 27 3.94 18.68 8.89
CA ALA A 27 3.14 19.66 9.62
C ALA A 27 3.52 19.76 11.11
N THR A 28 3.77 18.63 11.77
CA THR A 28 4.16 18.59 13.20
C THR A 28 5.60 19.05 13.45
N SER A 29 6.49 18.94 12.45
CA SER A 29 7.86 19.46 12.52
C SER A 29 7.99 20.94 12.15
N GLY A 30 6.88 21.62 11.85
CA GLY A 30 6.87 23.04 11.46
C GLY A 30 7.48 23.30 10.08
N ILE A 31 7.66 22.24 9.27
CA ILE A 31 8.19 22.34 7.92
C ILE A 31 7.03 22.75 7.01
N ASN A 32 7.14 23.94 6.39
CA ASN A 32 6.23 24.32 5.32
C ASN A 32 6.51 23.41 4.12
N HIS A 33 5.56 22.53 3.85
CA HIS A 33 5.49 21.56 2.75
C HIS A 33 6.62 21.67 1.73
N ILE A 34 7.53 20.71 1.73
CA ILE A 34 8.64 20.71 0.77
C ILE A 34 8.11 20.16 -0.56
N VAL A 35 8.06 21.03 -1.57
CA VAL A 35 7.59 20.68 -2.91
C VAL A 35 8.43 19.52 -3.46
N GLY A 36 7.78 18.39 -3.74
CA GLY A 36 8.41 17.18 -4.30
C GLY A 36 8.77 16.09 -3.29
N LEU A 37 8.82 16.36 -1.99
CA LEU A 37 9.00 15.31 -0.97
C LEU A 37 7.88 14.23 -0.99
N PRO A 38 6.61 14.57 -1.26
CA PRO A 38 5.54 13.57 -1.37
C PRO A 38 5.79 12.56 -2.49
N PHE A 39 6.42 13.00 -3.59
CA PHE A 39 6.80 12.10 -4.68
C PHE A 39 7.88 11.11 -4.25
N TRP A 40 8.84 11.54 -3.42
CA TRP A 40 9.90 10.67 -2.90
C TRP A 40 9.36 9.66 -1.89
N TYR A 41 8.48 10.09 -0.98
CA TYR A 41 7.78 9.19 -0.05
C TYR A 41 6.99 8.12 -0.79
N ALA A 42 6.21 8.54 -1.78
CA ALA A 42 5.45 7.66 -2.67
C ALA A 42 6.34 6.68 -3.44
N SER A 43 7.45 7.16 -4.02
CA SER A 43 8.36 6.35 -4.84
C SER A 43 9.08 5.30 -4.01
N PHE A 44 9.56 5.65 -2.81
CA PHE A 44 10.20 4.71 -1.91
C PHE A 44 9.24 3.60 -1.48
N LEU A 45 8.00 3.95 -1.13
CA LEU A 45 7.03 2.96 -0.69
C LEU A 45 6.49 2.09 -1.83
N GLY A 46 6.21 2.70 -2.98
CA GLY A 46 5.78 2.01 -4.19
C GLY A 46 6.80 0.98 -4.67
N THR A 47 8.09 1.28 -4.49
CA THR A 47 9.18 0.41 -4.96
C THR A 47 9.50 -0.72 -3.98
N PHE A 48 9.49 -0.44 -2.67
CA PHE A 48 10.02 -1.39 -1.68
C PHE A 48 8.97 -1.99 -0.75
N LEU A 49 8.09 -1.16 -0.16
CA LEU A 49 7.21 -1.62 0.92
C LEU A 49 5.91 -2.24 0.39
N ILE A 50 5.34 -1.68 -0.68
CA ILE A 50 4.12 -2.19 -1.28
C ILE A 50 4.35 -3.59 -1.87
N PRO A 51 5.39 -3.84 -2.70
CA PRO A 51 5.64 -5.18 -3.24
C PRO A 51 5.87 -6.23 -2.14
N LEU A 52 6.59 -5.85 -1.08
CA LEU A 52 6.81 -6.73 0.08
C LEU A 52 5.47 -7.09 0.76
N LEU A 53 4.68 -6.11 1.15
CA LEU A 53 3.38 -6.35 1.80
C LEU A 53 2.40 -7.09 0.88
N MET A 54 2.41 -6.77 -0.42
CA MET A 54 1.59 -7.45 -1.41
C MET A 54 1.98 -8.91 -1.58
N SER A 55 3.28 -9.23 -1.58
CA SER A 55 3.76 -10.62 -1.63
C SER A 55 3.25 -11.42 -0.42
N VAL A 56 3.34 -10.86 0.79
CA VAL A 56 2.83 -11.50 2.01
C VAL A 56 1.32 -11.71 1.94
N ILE A 57 0.55 -10.69 1.54
CA ILE A 57 -0.91 -10.80 1.44
C ILE A 57 -1.32 -11.82 0.37
N TYR A 58 -0.58 -11.86 -0.75
CA TYR A 58 -0.85 -12.81 -1.81
C TYR A 58 -0.61 -14.26 -1.37
N PHE A 59 0.55 -14.55 -0.75
CA PHE A 59 0.92 -15.92 -0.38
C PHE A 59 0.19 -16.45 0.86
N TYR A 60 -0.14 -15.61 1.84
CA TYR A 60 -0.63 -16.07 3.14
C TYR A 60 -2.14 -15.89 3.37
N PHE A 61 -2.84 -15.08 2.58
CA PHE A 61 -4.27 -14.80 2.79
C PHE A 61 -5.13 -15.20 1.59
N PRO A 62 -5.49 -16.47 1.39
CA PRO A 62 -6.23 -16.92 0.21
C PRO A 62 -7.59 -16.22 0.03
N GLU A 63 -7.91 -15.76 -1.19
CA GLU A 63 -9.22 -15.15 -1.48
C GLU A 63 -10.33 -16.19 -1.43
N LYS A 64 -11.55 -15.76 -1.08
CA LYS A 64 -12.74 -16.63 -1.08
C LYS A 64 -12.99 -17.26 -2.46
N ALA A 65 -12.60 -16.59 -3.54
CA ALA A 65 -12.63 -17.09 -4.91
C ALA A 65 -11.50 -18.11 -5.23
N GLU A 66 -10.35 -18.03 -4.56
CA GLU A 66 -9.26 -19.00 -4.66
C GLU A 66 -9.59 -20.28 -3.86
N LYS A 67 -10.19 -20.13 -2.67
CA LYS A 67 -10.72 -21.26 -1.89
C LYS A 67 -11.79 -22.06 -2.63
N ALA A 68 -12.59 -21.40 -3.47
CA ALA A 68 -13.61 -22.07 -4.29
C ALA A 68 -13.02 -22.81 -5.52
N ARG A 69 -11.79 -22.49 -5.95
CA ARG A 69 -11.08 -23.20 -7.04
C ARG A 69 -10.19 -24.34 -6.54
N GLY A 70 -9.81 -24.34 -5.27
CA GLY A 70 -9.07 -25.42 -4.60
C GLY A 70 -9.90 -26.66 -4.26
N GLY A 71 -11.07 -26.84 -4.90
CA GLY A 71 -11.82 -28.08 -4.81
C GLY A 71 -11.18 -29.16 -5.68
N ALA A 72 -10.18 -29.84 -5.12
CA ALA A 72 -9.70 -31.16 -5.55
C ALA A 72 -9.13 -31.88 -4.32
#